data_AF-A0A7C3A3T4-F1
#
_entry.id   AF-A0A7C3A3T4-F1
#
_cell.length_a   1.000
_cell.length_b   1.000
_cell.length_c   1.000
_cell.angle_alpha   90.00
_cell.angle_beta   90.00
_cell.angle_gamma   90.00
#
_symmetry.space_group_name_H-M   'P 1'
#
loop_
_entity.id
_entity.type
_entity.pdbx_description
1 polymer ?
#
loop_
_entity_poly.entity_id
_entity_poly.type
_entity_poly.pdbx_seq_one_letter_code
_entity_poly.pdbx_strand_id
1 'polypeptide(L)' 'MHRLRVLIVTPKRTGIGGVAQHVSKLGEKLIELGHEVDYLSCEDLPCLKIKGLANPSFMVLSAF' A
#
# COMPACT_ATOMS: atom_id res chain seq x y z
N MET A 1 -10.82 21.93 -5.93
CA MET A 1 -10.32 20.97 -4.93
C MET A 1 -8.82 21.18 -4.77
N HIS A 2 -8.28 21.10 -3.56
CA HIS A 2 -6.84 21.17 -3.35
C HIS A 2 -6.20 19.82 -3.70
N ARG A 3 -5.17 19.84 -4.55
CA ARG A 3 -4.35 18.66 -4.83
C ARG A 3 -3.54 18.31 -3.58
N LEU A 4 -3.52 17.03 -3.22
CA LEU A 4 -2.76 16.49 -2.10
C LEU A 4 -1.73 15.50 -2.65
N ARG A 5 -0.61 15.35 -1.93
CA ARG A 5 0.29 14.21 -2.08
C ARG A 5 0.02 13.25 -0.94
N VAL A 6 -0.39 12.03 -1.29
CA VAL A 6 -0.78 10.98 -0.34
C VAL A 6 0.19 9.83 -0.47
N LEU A 7 0.80 9.42 0.65
CA LEU A 7 1.55 8.17 0.73
C LEU A 7 0.69 7.12 1.43
N ILE A 8 0.34 6.05 0.71
CA ILE A 8 -0.39 4.91 1.28
C ILE A 8 0.62 3.86 1.74
N VAL A 9 0.74 3.70 3.05
CA VAL A 9 1.56 2.66 3.69
C VAL A 9 0.69 1.43 3.93
N THR A 10 0.98 0.33 3.24
CA THR A 10 0.18 -0.90 3.32
C THR A 10 1.06 -2.14 3.20
N PRO A 11 0.81 -3.23 3.94
CA PRO A 11 1.56 -4.47 3.74
C PRO A 11 1.35 -5.07 2.35
N LYS A 12 0.26 -4.71 1.65
CA LYS A 12 -0.05 -5.23 0.32
C LYS A 12 -0.94 -4.29 -0.46
N ARG A 13 -0.64 -4.09 -1.75
CA ARG A 13 -1.47 -3.30 -2.67
C ARG A 13 -2.22 -4.18 -3.66
N THR A 14 -1.59 -5.21 -4.19
CA THR A 14 -2.11 -6.01 -5.30
C THR A 14 -2.77 -7.31 -4.83
N GLY A 15 -3.83 -7.75 -5.50
CA GLY A 15 -4.50 -9.02 -5.19
C GLY A 15 -6.03 -8.92 -5.10
N ILE A 16 -6.68 -10.08 -5.09
CA ILE A 16 -8.13 -10.22 -5.28
C ILE A 16 -8.96 -10.19 -3.99
N GLY A 17 -8.37 -9.94 -2.82
CA GLY A 17 -9.12 -10.00 -1.57
C GLY A 17 -8.48 -9.22 -0.42
N GLY A 18 -9.33 -8.96 0.59
CA GLY A 18 -8.92 -8.33 1.85
C GLY A 18 -8.38 -6.91 1.68
N VAL A 19 -7.28 -6.60 2.37
CA VAL A 19 -6.65 -5.27 2.40
C VAL A 19 -6.25 -4.78 1.01
N ALA A 20 -5.76 -5.67 0.14
CA ALA A 20 -5.25 -5.30 -1.19
C ALA A 20 -6.31 -4.63 -2.07
N GLN A 21 -7.53 -5.18 -2.12
CA GLN A 21 -8.62 -4.62 -2.92
C GLN A 21 -9.08 -3.26 -2.39
N HIS A 22 -9.23 -3.12 -1.07
CA HIS A 22 -9.66 -1.87 -0.44
C HIS A 22 -8.64 -0.76 -0.64
N VAL A 23 -7.35 -1.06 -0.44
CA VAL A 23 -6.27 -0.10 -0.60
C VAL A 23 -6.11 0.32 -2.07
N SER A 24 -6.15 -0.63 -3.00
CA SER A 24 -6.13 -0.29 -4.43
C SER A 24 -7.30 0.60 -4.82
N LYS A 25 -8.51 0.28 -4.34
CA LYS A 25 -9.70 1.09 -4.67
C LYS A 25 -9.65 2.49 -4.08
N LEU A 26 -9.12 2.63 -2.85
CA LEU A 26 -8.92 3.93 -2.23
C LEU A 26 -7.97 4.80 -3.05
N GLY A 27 -6.81 4.27 -3.42
CA GLY A 27 -5.85 5.05 -4.20
C GLY A 27 -6.34 5.38 -5.60
N GLU A 28 -7.07 4.48 -6.27
CA GLU A 28 -7.79 4.78 -7.52
C GLU A 28 -8.72 5.98 -7.34
N LYS A 29 -9.55 5.99 -6.27
CA LYS A 29 -10.47 7.09 -6.00
C LYS A 29 -9.76 8.42 -5.70
N LEU A 30 -8.65 8.39 -4.98
CA LEU A 30 -7.86 9.59 -4.73
C LEU A 30 -7.24 10.15 -6.03
N ILE A 31 -6.75 9.28 -6.91
CA ILE A 31 -6.24 9.66 -8.24
C ILE A 31 -7.37 10.24 -9.10
N GLU A 32 -8.55 9.59 -9.13
CA GLU A 32 -9.75 10.09 -9.85
C GLU A 32 -10.17 11.48 -9.36
N LEU A 33 -9.98 11.79 -8.08
CA LEU A 33 -10.25 13.12 -7.49
C LEU A 33 -9.13 14.16 -7.76
N GLY A 34 -8.06 13.77 -8.45
CA GLY A 34 -6.96 14.66 -8.84
C GLY A 34 -5.83 14.80 -7.81
N HIS A 35 -5.74 13.87 -6.85
CA HIS A 35 -4.62 13.78 -5.90
C HIS A 35 -3.47 12.95 -6.46
N GLU A 36 -2.25 13.22 -5.99
CA GLU A 36 -1.06 12.39 -6.25
C GLU A 36 -0.99 11.31 -5.17
N VAL A 37 -0.81 10.05 -5.58
CA VAL A 37 -0.82 8.90 -4.68
C VAL A 37 0.41 8.03 -4.94
N ASP A 38 1.25 7.92 -3.92
CA ASP A 38 2.38 6.99 -3.86
C ASP A 38 2.05 5.84 -2.89
N TYR A 39 2.77 4.73 -3.03
CA TYR A 39 2.60 3.55 -2.16
C TYR A 39 3.94 3.14 -1.55
N LEU A 40 3.88 2.69 -0.30
CA LEU A 40 4.96 1.95 0.34
C LEU A 40 4.41 0.60 0.80
N SER A 41 4.85 -0.47 0.15
CA SER A 41 4.31 -1.81 0.36
C SER A 41 5.34 -2.92 0.22
N CYS A 42 4.94 -4.17 0.48
CA CYS A 42 5.80 -5.34 0.22
C CYS A 42 6.05 -5.61 -1.27
N GLU A 43 5.36 -4.90 -2.17
CA GLU A 43 5.72 -4.85 -3.57
C GLU A 43 6.97 -3.98 -3.82
N ASP A 44 7.23 -3.01 -2.94
CA ASP A 44 8.34 -2.05 -3.02
C ASP A 44 9.49 -2.42 -2.05
N LEU A 45 9.19 -3.17 -0.99
CA LEU A 45 10.12 -3.60 0.05
C LEU A 45 10.43 -5.11 -0.05
N PRO A 46 11.63 -5.57 0.34
CA PRO A 46 12.00 -6.99 0.33
C PRO A 46 11.36 -7.77 1.48
N CYS A 47 10.02 -7.70 1.62
CA CYS A 47 9.28 -8.46 2.61
C CYS A 47 9.39 -9.97 2.39
N LEU A 48 9.31 -10.73 3.49
CA LEU A 48 9.28 -12.18 3.46
C LEU A 48 7.94 -12.67 2.92
N LYS A 49 7.93 -13.26 1.73
CA LYS A 49 6.73 -13.84 1.08
C LYS A 49 6.36 -15.23 1.66
N ILE A 50 6.47 -15.37 2.97
CA ILE A 50 6.13 -16.59 3.72
C ILE A 50 4.81 -16.34 4.47
N LYS A 51 3.89 -17.30 4.41
CA LYS A 51 2.59 -17.21 5.11
C LYS A 51 2.83 -16.91 6.59
N GLY A 52 2.22 -15.83 7.09
CA GLY A 52 2.37 -15.37 8.47
C GLY A 52 3.55 -14.43 8.74
N LEU A 53 4.53 -14.32 7.82
CA LEU A 53 5.71 -13.45 7.99
C LEU A 53 5.70 -12.20 7.12
N ALA A 54 4.82 -12.13 6.11
CA ALA A 54 4.71 -10.95 5.26
C ALA A 54 4.39 -9.68 6.06
N ASN A 55 3.42 -9.72 6.99
CA ASN A 55 3.04 -8.53 7.76
C ASN A 55 4.12 -8.14 8.80
N PRO A 56 4.70 -9.07 9.59
CA PRO A 56 5.82 -8.72 10.47
C PRO A 56 7.05 -8.18 9.75
N SER A 57 7.42 -8.78 8.61
CA SER A 57 8.55 -8.29 7.81
C SER A 57 8.28 -6.90 7.23
N PHE A 58 7.05 -6.63 6.77
CA PHE A 58 6.64 -5.29 6.38
C PHE A 58 6.82 -4.28 7.52
N MET A 59 6.29 -4.57 8.71
CA MET A 59 6.36 -3.66 9.86
C MET A 59 7.80 -3.25 10.21
N VAL A 60 8.75 -4.20 10.13
CA VAL A 60 10.16 -3.92 10.40
C VAL A 60 10.79 -3.12 9.27
N LEU A 61 10.56 -3.51 8.01
CA LEU A 61 11.18 -2.89 6.85
C LEU A 61 10.64 -1.49 6.57
N SER A 62 9.38 -1.21 6.87
CA SER A 62 8.77 0.11 6.69
C SER A 62 9.14 1.12 7.77
N ALA A 63 9.86 0.70 8.82
CA ALA A 63 10.31 1.57 9.89
C ALA A 63 11.64 2.29 9.57
N PHE A 64 12.32 1.88 8.50
CA PHE A 64 13.58 2.43 8.01
C PHE A 64 13.37 3.08 6.64
#